data_AF-A0A374PAA1-F1
#
_entry.id   AF-A0A374PAA1-F1
#
_cell.length_a   1.000
_cell.length_b   1.000
_cell.length_c   1.000
_cell.angle_alpha   90.00
_cell.angle_beta   90.00
_cell.angle_gamma   90.00
#
_symmetry.space_group_name_H-M   'P 1'
#
loop_
_entity.id
_entity.type
_entity.pdbx_description
1 polymer ?
#
loop_
_entity_poly.entity_id
_entity_poly.type
_entity_poly.pdbx_seq_one_letter_code
_entity_poly.pdbx_strand_id
1 'polypeptide(L)'
;MNNTPYSIHANPDSIPVIHSNWYPPVAVTEKNLQYAQILMPDLAAAASEMTTVHQYLYQSWTAGSNYNNESCKPDSRALHKNIRRVIQRIAVVEQHHFTIIGQLITLLGGQPECRSAEPCSYWRGNMVDYSCDIRTVLATDAESEKFAAQAYADQSQKIKDPQVSKMLARLSLDEKLHYKIFSDFLSQI
;
A
#
# COMPACT_ATOMS: atom_id res chain seq x y z
N MET A 1 -18.72 6.47 4.27
CA MET A 1 -17.45 6.60 5.01
C MET A 1 -17.63 7.72 6.02
N ASN A 2 -17.11 7.60 7.23
CA ASN A 2 -17.11 8.71 8.20
C ASN A 2 -16.36 9.90 7.58
N ASN A 3 -17.00 11.06 7.52
CA ASN A 3 -16.42 12.29 6.96
C ASN A 3 -15.41 12.97 7.90
N THR A 4 -15.13 12.39 9.07
CA THR A 4 -14.17 12.93 10.02
C THR A 4 -12.75 12.69 9.51
N PRO A 5 -11.90 13.73 9.39
CA PRO A 5 -10.49 13.56 9.06
C PRO A 5 -9.75 12.76 10.14
N TYR A 6 -8.83 11.89 9.75
CA TYR A 6 -7.91 11.23 10.68
C TYR A 6 -6.89 12.23 11.21
N SER A 7 -6.58 12.21 12.50
CA SER A 7 -5.68 13.19 13.11
C SER A 7 -4.31 12.61 13.45
N ILE A 8 -3.25 13.37 13.18
CA ILE A 8 -1.88 13.06 13.63
C ILE A 8 -1.74 13.11 15.17
N HIS A 9 -2.69 13.76 15.86
CA HIS A 9 -2.78 13.84 17.32
C HIS A 9 -3.53 12.67 17.96
N ALA A 10 -4.23 11.84 17.17
CA ALA A 10 -4.97 10.69 17.70
C ALA A 10 -4.02 9.59 18.19
N ASN A 11 -4.52 8.68 19.03
CA ASN A 11 -3.80 7.45 19.34
C ASN A 11 -3.57 6.67 18.02
N PRO A 12 -2.32 6.47 17.58
CA PRO A 12 -2.04 5.87 16.29
C PRO A 12 -2.54 4.43 16.19
N ASP A 13 -2.70 3.70 17.29
CA ASP A 13 -3.25 2.34 17.30
C ASP A 13 -4.79 2.30 17.14
N SER A 14 -5.46 3.44 17.31
CA SER A 14 -6.92 3.54 17.17
C SER A 14 -7.40 3.84 15.75
N ILE A 15 -6.49 4.31 14.88
CA ILE A 15 -6.81 4.62 13.48
C ILE A 15 -7.02 3.30 12.71
N PRO A 16 -8.16 3.08 12.03
CA PRO A 16 -8.33 1.89 11.21
C PRO A 16 -7.45 2.01 9.97
N VAL A 17 -6.50 1.08 9.80
CA VAL A 17 -5.63 0.99 8.61
C VAL A 17 -6.10 -0.09 7.63
N ILE A 18 -7.23 -0.73 7.93
CA ILE A 18 -7.86 -1.76 7.11
C ILE A 18 -9.35 -1.45 7.02
N HIS A 19 -9.91 -1.55 5.83
CA HIS A 19 -11.33 -1.32 5.62
C HIS A 19 -12.16 -2.39 6.36
N SER A 20 -13.33 -2.03 6.90
CA SER A 20 -14.15 -2.90 7.74
C SER A 20 -14.78 -4.10 7.00
N ASN A 21 -14.65 -4.16 5.68
CA ASN A 21 -15.15 -5.28 4.89
C ASN A 21 -14.15 -6.42 5.00
N TRP A 22 -14.64 -7.64 5.17
CA TRP A 22 -13.79 -8.83 5.17
C TRP A 22 -13.15 -9.07 3.80
N TYR A 23 -11.94 -9.62 3.78
CA TYR A 23 -11.37 -10.16 2.54
C TYR A 23 -12.19 -11.38 2.10
N PRO A 24 -12.59 -11.48 0.82
CA PRO A 24 -13.14 -12.72 0.30
C PRO A 24 -12.08 -13.83 0.34
N PRO A 25 -12.47 -15.11 0.19
CA PRO A 25 -11.50 -16.19 0.04
C PRO A 25 -10.56 -15.94 -1.15
N VAL A 26 -9.26 -16.20 -0.96
CA VAL A 26 -8.28 -16.18 -2.05
C VAL A 26 -8.53 -17.39 -2.94
N ALA A 27 -9.24 -17.18 -4.06
CA ALA A 27 -9.70 -18.23 -4.95
C ALA A 27 -9.76 -17.74 -6.40
N VAL A 28 -9.80 -18.71 -7.31
CA VAL A 28 -10.03 -18.51 -8.75
C VAL A 28 -11.05 -19.55 -9.21
N THR A 29 -11.79 -19.26 -10.28
CA THR A 29 -12.74 -20.19 -10.89
C THR A 29 -12.01 -21.21 -11.75
N GLU A 30 -10.97 -20.77 -12.46
CA GLU A 30 -10.11 -21.60 -13.29
C GLU A 30 -8.73 -20.97 -13.48
N LYS A 31 -7.77 -21.75 -14.01
CA LYS A 31 -6.46 -21.20 -14.39
C LYS A 31 -6.63 -20.26 -15.58
N ASN A 32 -5.97 -19.11 -15.55
CA ASN A 32 -5.95 -18.15 -16.64
C ASN A 32 -4.64 -17.35 -16.63
N LEU A 33 -3.71 -17.73 -17.51
CA LEU A 33 -2.39 -17.10 -17.60
C LEU A 33 -2.45 -15.62 -18.01
N GLN A 34 -3.46 -15.21 -18.77
CA GLN A 34 -3.61 -13.79 -19.14
C GLN A 34 -3.97 -12.96 -17.92
N TYR A 35 -4.80 -13.48 -17.01
CA TYR A 35 -5.11 -12.80 -15.75
C TYR A 35 -3.91 -12.81 -14.81
N ALA A 36 -3.14 -13.89 -14.75
CA ALA A 36 -1.89 -13.91 -13.99
C ALA A 36 -0.94 -12.80 -14.49
N GLN A 37 -0.79 -12.65 -15.80
CA GLN A 37 0.05 -11.61 -16.41
C GLN A 37 -0.43 -10.19 -16.10
N ILE A 38 -1.74 -9.96 -15.93
CA ILE A 38 -2.28 -8.67 -15.50
C ILE A 38 -1.85 -8.34 -14.07
N LEU A 39 -1.79 -9.35 -13.18
CA LEU A 39 -1.44 -9.17 -11.76
C LEU A 39 0.08 -9.16 -11.48
N MET A 40 0.90 -9.68 -12.38
CA MET A 40 2.36 -9.73 -12.19
C MET A 40 3.00 -8.37 -11.85
N PRO A 41 2.63 -7.24 -12.50
CA PRO A 41 3.13 -5.93 -12.11
C PRO A 41 2.74 -5.53 -10.69
N ASP A 42 1.52 -5.84 -10.25
CA ASP A 42 1.03 -5.51 -8.90
C ASP A 42 1.82 -6.24 -7.81
N LEU A 43 2.45 -7.38 -8.14
CA LEU A 43 3.32 -8.10 -7.22
C LEU A 43 4.67 -7.39 -7.00
N ALA A 44 5.35 -6.98 -8.08
CA ALA A 44 6.79 -6.70 -8.01
C ALA A 44 7.32 -5.64 -9.00
N ALA A 45 6.48 -4.75 -9.54
CA ALA A 45 6.90 -3.55 -10.27
C ALA A 45 7.25 -2.37 -9.34
N ALA A 46 7.59 -1.22 -9.92
CA ALA A 46 7.86 -0.01 -9.13
C ALA A 46 6.62 0.46 -8.34
N ALA A 47 5.44 0.47 -8.96
CA ALA A 47 4.16 0.63 -8.28
C ALA A 47 3.56 -0.76 -8.02
N SER A 48 3.94 -1.37 -6.90
CA SER A 48 3.53 -2.74 -6.53
C SER A 48 3.53 -2.94 -5.02
N GLU A 49 2.85 -3.98 -4.59
CA GLU A 49 2.79 -4.41 -3.19
C GLU A 49 4.18 -4.64 -2.58
N MET A 50 5.10 -5.27 -3.33
CA MET A 50 6.46 -5.49 -2.83
C MET A 50 7.19 -4.17 -2.59
N THR A 51 7.05 -3.19 -3.49
CA THR A 51 7.67 -1.87 -3.29
C THR A 51 7.03 -1.14 -2.12
N THR A 52 5.70 -1.14 -2.03
CA THR A 52 4.94 -0.49 -0.96
C THR A 52 5.33 -1.05 0.42
N VAL A 53 5.42 -2.38 0.58
CA VAL A 53 5.88 -3.02 1.83
C VAL A 53 7.26 -2.51 2.24
N HIS A 54 8.23 -2.52 1.33
CA HIS A 54 9.60 -2.14 1.66
C HIS A 54 9.73 -0.63 1.92
N GLN A 55 8.98 0.19 1.18
CA GLN A 55 8.90 1.63 1.35
C GLN A 55 8.32 1.98 2.72
N TYR A 56 7.17 1.41 3.09
CA TYR A 56 6.52 1.73 4.35
C TYR A 56 7.30 1.18 5.55
N LEU A 57 7.96 0.02 5.42
CA LEU A 57 8.90 -0.43 6.44
C LEU A 57 10.04 0.58 6.64
N TYR A 58 10.69 1.02 5.56
CA TYR A 58 11.75 2.02 5.65
C TYR A 58 11.28 3.34 6.28
N GLN A 59 10.18 3.90 5.78
CA GLN A 59 9.62 5.16 6.26
C GLN A 59 9.12 5.05 7.71
N SER A 60 8.66 3.89 8.16
CA SER A 60 8.30 3.67 9.57
C SER A 60 9.51 3.84 10.51
N TRP A 61 10.73 3.68 10.01
CA TRP A 61 11.96 3.92 10.76
C TRP A 61 12.43 5.38 10.64
N THR A 62 12.31 5.97 9.44
CA THR A 62 13.04 7.18 9.06
C THR A 62 12.18 8.43 8.87
N ALA A 63 10.87 8.35 8.67
CA ALA A 63 10.04 9.50 8.29
C ALA A 63 10.13 10.66 9.30
N GLY A 64 10.62 11.82 8.87
CA GLY A 64 10.91 12.97 9.72
C GLY A 64 12.20 12.88 10.55
N SER A 65 13.14 11.99 10.23
CA SER A 65 14.44 11.88 10.94
C SER A 65 15.44 12.97 10.57
N ASN A 66 15.26 13.63 9.43
CA ASN A 66 16.01 14.84 9.05
C ASN A 66 15.75 16.02 10.01
N TYR A 67 14.65 15.99 10.77
CA TYR A 67 14.33 16.98 11.81
C TYR A 67 14.93 16.65 13.20
N ASN A 68 15.88 15.72 13.29
CA ASN A 68 16.52 15.35 14.57
C ASN A 68 17.48 16.41 15.15
N ASN A 69 17.66 17.56 14.50
CA ASN A 69 18.42 18.67 15.07
C ASN A 69 17.65 19.33 16.24
N GLU A 70 18.39 19.82 17.24
CA GLU A 70 17.92 20.38 18.53
C GLU A 70 16.89 21.52 18.42
N SER A 71 16.65 22.04 17.21
CA SER A 71 15.65 23.05 16.88
C SER A 71 14.22 22.53 16.66
N CYS A 72 14.01 21.21 16.64
CA CYS A 72 12.67 20.64 16.45
C CYS A 72 11.88 20.61 17.76
N LYS A 73 10.70 21.24 17.78
CA LYS A 73 9.83 21.31 18.97
C LYS A 73 9.46 19.90 19.46
N PRO A 74 9.40 19.63 20.78
CA PRO A 74 9.03 18.33 21.33
C PRO A 74 7.73 17.76 20.75
N ASP A 75 6.74 18.62 20.47
CA ASP A 75 5.44 18.24 19.89
C ASP A 75 5.60 17.62 18.49
N SER A 76 6.47 18.17 17.64
CA SER A 76 6.74 17.64 16.29
C SER A 76 7.32 16.23 16.34
N ARG A 77 8.17 15.93 17.33
CA ARG A 77 8.76 14.59 17.50
C ARG A 77 7.72 13.54 17.89
N ALA A 78 6.78 13.89 18.77
CA ALA A 78 5.69 12.99 19.14
C ALA A 78 4.76 12.71 17.94
N LEU A 79 4.46 13.73 17.14
CA LEU A 79 3.65 13.60 15.93
C LEU A 79 4.33 12.73 14.85
N HIS A 80 5.64 12.88 14.63
CA HIS A 80 6.38 12.02 13.71
C HIS A 80 6.35 10.55 14.17
N LYS A 81 6.41 10.28 15.49
CA LYS A 81 6.25 8.92 16.02
C LYS A 81 4.87 8.35 15.73
N ASN A 82 3.81 9.15 15.87
CA ASN A 82 2.45 8.72 15.53
C ASN A 82 2.33 8.37 14.04
N ILE A 83 2.84 9.23 13.16
CA ILE A 83 2.83 8.98 11.71
C ILE A 83 3.58 7.69 11.38
N ARG A 84 4.82 7.52 11.88
CA ARG A 84 5.61 6.30 11.70
C ARG A 84 4.88 5.05 12.18
N ARG A 85 4.18 5.13 13.32
CA ARG A 85 3.40 4.01 13.86
C ARG A 85 2.24 3.63 12.95
N VAL A 86 1.57 4.60 12.34
CA VAL A 86 0.49 4.34 11.38
C VAL A 86 1.05 3.75 10.09
N ILE A 87 2.14 4.30 9.53
CA ILE A 87 2.84 3.74 8.36
C ILE A 87 3.23 2.27 8.64
N GLN A 88 3.79 1.97 9.81
CA GLN A 88 4.13 0.59 10.20
C GLN A 88 2.91 -0.34 10.17
N ARG A 89 1.74 0.14 10.61
CA ARG A 89 0.51 -0.66 10.62
C ARG A 89 -0.06 -0.83 9.21
N ILE A 90 0.07 0.17 8.35
CA ILE A 90 -0.28 0.06 6.91
C ILE A 90 0.64 -0.96 6.25
N ALA A 91 1.96 -0.96 6.51
CA ALA A 91 2.90 -1.94 5.96
C ALA A 91 2.51 -3.41 6.24
N VAL A 92 1.85 -3.68 7.37
CA VAL A 92 1.31 -5.02 7.70
C VAL A 92 0.14 -5.40 6.79
N VAL A 93 -0.69 -4.42 6.40
CA VAL A 93 -1.79 -4.58 5.44
C VAL A 93 -1.23 -4.82 4.04
N GLU A 94 -0.26 -4.02 3.60
CA GLU A 94 0.44 -4.21 2.31
C GLU A 94 1.11 -5.60 2.22
N GLN A 95 1.69 -6.09 3.32
CA GLN A 95 2.25 -7.44 3.33
C GLN A 95 1.18 -8.52 3.12
N HIS A 96 -0.03 -8.27 3.61
CA HIS A 96 -1.17 -9.17 3.37
C HIS A 96 -1.63 -9.09 1.91
N HIS A 97 -1.73 -7.89 1.33
CA HIS A 97 -2.03 -7.69 -0.09
C HIS A 97 -0.99 -8.36 -0.98
N PHE A 98 0.30 -8.17 -0.71
CA PHE A 98 1.40 -8.87 -1.37
C PHE A 98 1.22 -10.39 -1.36
N THR A 99 0.83 -10.95 -0.20
CA THR A 99 0.54 -12.38 -0.05
C THR A 99 -0.66 -12.80 -0.91
N ILE A 100 -1.74 -12.02 -0.91
CA ILE A 100 -2.95 -12.28 -1.72
C ILE A 100 -2.60 -12.29 -3.20
N ILE A 101 -1.89 -11.28 -3.71
CA ILE A 101 -1.53 -11.18 -5.14
C ILE A 101 -0.66 -12.35 -5.56
N GLY A 102 0.37 -12.71 -4.78
CA GLY A 102 1.21 -13.87 -5.08
C GLY A 102 0.44 -15.19 -5.13
N GLN A 103 -0.52 -15.37 -4.22
CA GLN A 103 -1.41 -16.54 -4.21
C GLN A 103 -2.35 -16.56 -5.41
N LEU A 104 -2.96 -15.43 -5.78
CA LEU A 104 -3.82 -15.32 -6.95
C LEU A 104 -3.07 -15.63 -8.24
N ILE A 105 -1.85 -15.09 -8.41
CA ILE A 105 -0.99 -15.40 -9.56
C ILE A 105 -0.73 -16.90 -9.66
N THR A 106 -0.39 -17.55 -8.54
CA THR A 106 -0.15 -19.00 -8.49
C THR A 106 -1.39 -19.79 -8.86
N LEU A 107 -2.55 -19.44 -8.30
CA LEU A 107 -3.83 -20.12 -8.56
C LEU A 107 -4.28 -19.96 -10.01
N LEU A 108 -4.04 -18.79 -10.62
CA LEU A 108 -4.29 -18.52 -12.04
C LEU A 108 -3.32 -19.30 -12.96
N GLY A 109 -2.32 -19.99 -12.41
CA GLY A 109 -1.36 -20.80 -13.13
C GLY A 109 -0.08 -20.06 -13.53
N GLY A 110 0.10 -18.81 -13.11
CA GLY A 110 1.34 -18.07 -13.25
C GLY A 110 2.37 -18.44 -12.18
N GLN A 111 3.58 -17.91 -12.32
CA GLN A 111 4.64 -18.06 -11.32
C GLN A 111 4.95 -16.67 -10.72
N PRO A 112 4.71 -16.46 -9.42
CA PRO A 112 4.87 -15.15 -8.77
C PRO A 112 6.34 -14.86 -8.46
N GLU A 113 7.14 -14.70 -9.50
CA GLU A 113 8.52 -14.24 -9.38
C GLU A 113 8.54 -12.74 -9.02
N CYS A 114 9.53 -12.29 -8.25
CA CYS A 114 9.69 -10.87 -7.91
C CYS A 114 10.18 -10.06 -9.13
N ARG A 115 9.37 -9.99 -10.17
CA ARG A 115 9.57 -9.26 -11.42
C ARG A 115 8.21 -8.90 -12.04
N SER A 116 8.20 -7.95 -12.96
CA SER A 116 7.01 -7.70 -13.78
C SER A 116 6.86 -8.74 -14.89
N ALA A 117 5.83 -8.59 -15.72
CA ALA A 117 5.65 -9.42 -16.92
C ALA A 117 6.72 -9.13 -18.02
N GLU A 118 7.50 -8.06 -17.90
CA GLU A 118 8.50 -7.67 -18.90
C GLU A 118 9.84 -8.44 -18.74
N PRO A 119 10.62 -8.59 -19.81
CA PRO A 119 11.99 -9.12 -19.72
C PRO A 119 12.89 -8.24 -18.82
N CYS A 120 13.82 -8.86 -18.08
CA CYS A 120 14.81 -8.18 -17.23
C CYS A 120 14.25 -7.25 -16.15
N SER A 121 12.99 -7.46 -15.75
CA SER A 121 12.21 -6.59 -14.86
C SER A 121 12.22 -7.00 -13.39
N TYR A 122 13.22 -7.77 -12.95
CA TYR A 122 13.34 -8.15 -11.54
C TYR A 122 13.30 -6.92 -10.64
N TRP A 123 12.54 -7.04 -9.57
CA TRP A 123 12.44 -6.02 -8.54
C TRP A 123 13.83 -5.72 -7.98
N ARG A 124 14.08 -4.44 -7.73
CA ARG A 124 15.36 -3.97 -7.21
C ARG A 124 15.10 -3.01 -6.08
N GLY A 125 15.98 -3.02 -5.08
CA GLY A 125 15.87 -2.14 -3.92
C GLY A 125 15.88 -0.65 -4.25
N ASN A 126 16.30 -0.24 -5.45
CA ASN A 126 16.24 1.15 -5.91
C ASN A 126 14.87 1.58 -6.46
N MET A 127 13.87 0.69 -6.47
CA MET A 127 12.47 1.05 -6.76
C MET A 127 11.79 1.71 -5.55
N VAL A 128 12.33 1.53 -4.34
CA VAL A 128 11.81 2.09 -3.08
C VAL A 128 12.13 3.59 -3.01
N ASP A 129 11.14 4.41 -2.60
CA ASP A 129 11.39 5.79 -2.21
C ASP A 129 12.01 5.85 -0.80
N TYR A 130 13.27 6.25 -0.73
CA TYR A 130 14.01 6.44 0.52
C TYR A 130 13.93 7.87 1.09
N SER A 131 12.92 8.63 0.68
CA SER A 131 12.63 9.94 1.28
C SER A 131 12.39 9.82 2.78
N CYS A 132 12.98 10.75 3.53
CA CYS A 132 12.76 10.87 4.98
C CYS A 132 12.15 12.22 5.38
N ASP A 133 11.87 13.12 4.44
CA ASP A 133 11.11 14.33 4.73
C ASP A 133 9.62 13.99 4.89
N ILE A 134 9.02 14.41 6.00
CA ILE A 134 7.66 13.99 6.37
C ILE A 134 6.59 14.49 5.39
N ARG A 135 6.77 15.68 4.79
CA ARG A 135 5.83 16.18 3.78
C ARG A 135 5.96 15.39 2.49
N THR A 136 7.19 15.13 2.04
CA THR A 136 7.43 14.32 0.84
C THR A 136 6.88 12.91 1.00
N VAL A 137 7.15 12.24 2.12
CA VAL A 137 6.63 10.90 2.43
C VAL A 137 5.11 10.87 2.30
N LEU A 138 4.40 11.71 3.06
CA LEU A 138 2.93 11.72 3.05
C LEU A 138 2.34 12.08 1.69
N ALA A 139 2.96 12.99 0.94
CA ALA A 139 2.48 13.38 -0.39
C ALA A 139 2.69 12.27 -1.43
N THR A 140 3.89 11.67 -1.46
CA THR A 140 4.19 10.57 -2.39
C THR A 140 3.34 9.35 -2.07
N ASP A 141 3.23 8.95 -0.80
CA ASP A 141 2.45 7.78 -0.40
C ASP A 141 0.96 7.99 -0.70
N ALA A 142 0.41 9.19 -0.45
CA ALA A 142 -0.99 9.48 -0.82
C ALA A 142 -1.24 9.32 -2.33
N GLU A 143 -0.38 9.86 -3.19
CA GLU A 143 -0.58 9.71 -4.63
C GLU A 143 -0.37 8.25 -5.10
N SER A 144 0.57 7.52 -4.51
CA SER A 144 0.75 6.09 -4.76
C SER A 144 -0.50 5.28 -4.39
N GLU A 145 -1.07 5.50 -3.21
CA GLU A 145 -2.29 4.82 -2.76
C GLU A 145 -3.51 5.15 -3.62
N LYS A 146 -3.63 6.41 -4.04
CA LYS A 146 -4.68 6.83 -4.95
C LYS A 146 -4.55 6.13 -6.31
N PHE A 147 -3.33 5.95 -6.80
CA PHE A 147 -3.07 5.21 -8.03
C PHE A 147 -3.40 3.72 -7.84
N ALA A 148 -2.94 3.07 -6.77
CA ALA A 148 -3.23 1.67 -6.46
C ALA A 148 -4.75 1.42 -6.33
N ALA A 149 -5.46 2.30 -5.62
CA ALA A 149 -6.91 2.28 -5.50
C ALA A 149 -7.62 2.23 -6.86
N GLN A 150 -7.18 3.08 -7.79
CA GLN A 150 -7.74 3.17 -9.13
C GLN A 150 -7.35 1.94 -9.97
N ALA A 151 -6.08 1.52 -9.93
CA ALA A 151 -5.59 0.35 -10.63
C ALA A 151 -6.37 -0.90 -10.25
N TYR A 152 -6.54 -1.17 -8.95
CA TYR A 152 -7.33 -2.31 -8.48
C TYR A 152 -8.81 -2.21 -8.85
N ALA A 153 -9.39 -1.00 -8.81
CA ALA A 153 -10.76 -0.78 -9.24
C ALA A 153 -10.95 -1.12 -10.73
N ASP A 154 -10.05 -0.65 -11.59
CA ASP A 154 -10.12 -0.88 -13.04
C ASP A 154 -9.84 -2.35 -13.40
N GLN A 155 -8.83 -2.95 -12.77
CA GLN A 155 -8.53 -4.38 -12.94
C GLN A 155 -9.71 -5.26 -12.49
N SER A 156 -10.41 -4.90 -11.42
CA SER A 156 -11.61 -5.63 -10.98
C SER A 156 -12.73 -5.65 -12.03
N GLN A 157 -12.80 -4.63 -12.90
CA GLN A 157 -13.76 -4.58 -14.00
C GLN A 157 -13.25 -5.32 -15.25
N LYS A 158 -11.93 -5.34 -15.45
CA LYS A 158 -11.27 -5.99 -16.59
C LYS A 158 -11.27 -7.52 -16.44
N ILE A 159 -10.91 -8.04 -15.26
CA ILE A 159 -10.86 -9.47 -14.98
C ILE A 159 -12.27 -10.01 -14.75
N LYS A 160 -12.68 -11.01 -15.55
CA LYS A 160 -14.04 -11.57 -15.51
C LYS A 160 -14.18 -12.76 -14.56
N ASP A 161 -13.08 -13.26 -14.00
CA ASP A 161 -13.14 -14.22 -12.91
C ASP A 161 -13.76 -13.55 -11.68
N PRO A 162 -14.94 -14.01 -11.21
CA PRO A 162 -15.68 -13.34 -10.14
C PRO A 162 -14.97 -13.42 -8.78
N GLN A 163 -14.10 -14.40 -8.54
CA GLN A 163 -13.36 -14.50 -7.27
C GLN A 163 -12.21 -13.49 -7.24
N VAL A 164 -11.45 -13.41 -8.34
CA VAL A 164 -10.36 -12.45 -8.50
C VAL A 164 -10.91 -11.02 -8.50
N SER A 165 -11.94 -10.74 -9.30
CA SER A 165 -12.57 -9.42 -9.40
C SER A 165 -13.03 -8.90 -8.03
N LYS A 166 -13.70 -9.73 -7.23
CA LYS A 166 -14.12 -9.37 -5.87
C LYS A 166 -12.94 -9.07 -4.95
N MET A 167 -11.86 -9.83 -5.05
CA MET A 167 -10.66 -9.58 -4.25
C MET A 167 -10.03 -8.23 -4.61
N LEU A 168 -9.81 -7.94 -5.88
CA LEU A 168 -9.22 -6.66 -6.31
C LEU A 168 -10.10 -5.46 -5.93
N ALA A 169 -11.42 -5.58 -6.10
CA ALA A 169 -12.36 -4.56 -5.64
C ALA A 169 -12.27 -4.33 -4.11
N ARG A 170 -11.95 -5.38 -3.35
CA ARG A 170 -11.71 -5.27 -1.91
C ARG A 170 -10.37 -4.63 -1.60
N LEU A 171 -9.27 -4.98 -2.27
CA LEU A 171 -7.96 -4.32 -2.10
C LEU A 171 -8.08 -2.81 -2.34
N SER A 172 -8.76 -2.41 -3.42
CA SER A 172 -9.08 -0.99 -3.72
C SER A 172 -9.74 -0.22 -2.56
N LEU A 173 -10.45 -0.90 -1.64
CA LEU A 173 -11.04 -0.24 -0.47
C LEU A 173 -10.02 0.06 0.64
N ASP A 174 -8.98 -0.75 0.79
CA ASP A 174 -7.86 -0.45 1.69
C ASP A 174 -7.05 0.72 1.15
N GLU A 175 -6.73 0.72 -0.15
CA GLU A 175 -5.92 1.81 -0.74
C GLU A 175 -6.63 3.17 -0.65
N LYS A 176 -7.95 3.18 -0.83
CA LYS A 176 -8.76 4.40 -0.61
C LYS A 176 -8.71 4.89 0.83
N LEU A 177 -8.65 3.96 1.79
CA LEU A 177 -8.52 4.28 3.20
C LEU A 177 -7.10 4.80 3.50
N HIS A 178 -6.06 4.16 2.98
CA HIS A 178 -4.67 4.61 3.15
C HIS A 178 -4.43 5.97 2.51
N TYR A 179 -4.90 6.18 1.27
CA TYR A 179 -4.91 7.49 0.62
C TYR A 179 -5.54 8.56 1.53
N LYS A 180 -6.70 8.26 2.11
CA LYS A 180 -7.38 9.19 3.01
C LYS A 180 -6.54 9.47 4.26
N ILE A 181 -5.94 8.46 4.87
CA ILE A 181 -5.08 8.63 6.06
C ILE A 181 -3.89 9.53 5.74
N PHE A 182 -3.16 9.24 4.66
CA PHE A 182 -2.00 10.04 4.25
C PHE A 182 -2.39 11.48 3.88
N SER A 183 -3.49 11.67 3.14
CA SER A 183 -3.99 12.99 2.78
C SER A 183 -4.42 13.81 3.99
N ASP A 184 -5.14 13.19 4.93
CA ASP A 184 -5.56 13.85 6.16
C ASP A 184 -4.33 14.24 6.99
N PHE A 185 -3.33 13.38 7.11
CA PHE A 185 -2.07 13.68 7.81
C PHE A 185 -1.29 14.81 7.13
N LEU A 186 -1.19 14.79 5.80
CA LEU A 186 -0.51 15.83 5.02
C LEU A 186 -1.14 17.21 5.25
N SER A 187 -2.47 17.27 5.39
CA SER A 187 -3.19 18.53 5.63
C SER A 187 -2.95 19.14 7.02
N GLN A 188 -2.38 18.38 7.96
CA GLN A 188 -2.14 18.80 9.34
C GLN A 188 -0.70 19.22 9.63
N ILE A 189 0.21 19.05 8.67
CA ILE A 189 1.62 19.36 8.84
C ILE A 189 2.05 20.64 8.15
#